data_AF-A0A395R5T2-F1
#
_entry.id   AF-A0A395R5T2-F1
#
_cell.length_a   1.000
_cell.length_b   1.000
_cell.length_c   1.000
_cell.angle_alpha   90.00
_cell.angle_beta   90.00
_cell.angle_gamma   90.00
#
_symmetry.space_group_name_H-M   'P 1'
#
loop_
_entity.id
_entity.type
_entity.pdbx_description
1 polymer ?
#
loop_
_entity_poly.entity_id
_entity_poly.type
_entity_poly.pdbx_seq_one_letter_code
_entity_poly.pdbx_strand_id
1 'polypeptide(L)'
;MNKPTFALLAAALCAPVWAAVTEQDVAAAREPALAGQAAATAQLFRLYEGADGAVAEWINETLGQVAQAHPKLFLTELVAYNGGAECTNVSALGPDFVDAFAQQAGELAVRRAALQSVEDTALETARDHCTAQLDQAISRSRAAAAALDAVE
;
A
#
# COMPACT_ATOMS: atom_id res chain seq x y z
N MET A 1 31.36 41.28 49.32
CA MET A 1 31.72 41.24 47.88
C MET A 1 31.07 39.99 47.31
N ASN A 2 29.84 40.12 46.81
CA ASN A 2 29.03 39.00 46.30
C ASN A 2 29.15 38.95 44.77
N LYS A 3 29.59 37.81 44.23
CA LYS A 3 29.44 37.49 42.81
C LYS A 3 28.15 36.66 42.65
N PRO A 4 27.28 36.95 41.67
CA PRO A 4 26.16 36.07 41.37
C PRO A 4 26.63 34.96 40.44
N THR A 5 26.38 33.71 40.83
CA THR A 5 26.57 32.53 39.99
C THR A 5 25.37 32.42 39.06
N PHE A 6 25.56 32.67 37.77
CA PHE A 6 24.55 32.39 36.75
C PHE A 6 24.53 30.87 36.48
N ALA A 7 23.50 30.19 36.97
CA ALA A 7 23.18 28.83 36.59
C ALA A 7 22.48 28.85 35.23
N LEU A 8 23.18 28.42 34.18
CA LEU A 8 22.60 28.14 32.87
C LEU A 8 21.83 26.82 32.95
N LEU A 9 20.50 26.89 33.09
CA LEU A 9 19.61 25.77 32.77
C LEU A 9 19.59 25.60 31.25
N ALA A 10 20.33 24.61 30.74
CA ALA A 10 20.12 24.11 29.38
C ALA A 10 18.83 23.30 29.37
N ALA A 11 17.73 23.93 28.95
CA ALA A 11 16.51 23.22 28.59
C ALA A 11 16.81 22.39 27.33
N ALA A 12 17.03 21.09 27.51
CA ALA A 12 17.04 20.14 26.40
C ALA A 12 15.63 20.10 25.81
N LEU A 13 15.45 20.83 24.70
CA LEU A 13 14.27 20.74 23.86
C LEU A 13 14.25 19.33 23.25
N CYS A 14 13.57 18.38 23.91
CA CYS A 14 13.14 17.14 23.29
C CYS A 14 12.12 17.51 22.21
N ALA A 15 12.60 17.81 21.00
CA ALA A 15 11.73 17.75 19.82
C ALA A 15 11.20 16.31 19.73
N PRO A 16 9.90 16.11 19.49
CA PRO A 16 9.40 14.78 19.21
C PRO A 16 10.10 14.30 17.93
N VAL A 17 11.01 13.34 18.07
CA VAL A 17 11.53 12.61 16.93
C VAL A 17 10.36 11.79 16.42
N TRP A 18 9.66 12.29 15.40
CA TRP A 18 8.79 11.45 14.59
C TRP A 18 9.70 10.40 13.97
N ALA A 19 9.71 9.20 14.54
CA ALA A 19 10.46 8.10 13.98
C ALA A 19 9.90 7.85 12.57
N ALA A 20 10.77 7.94 11.57
CA ALA A 20 10.40 7.59 10.21
C ALA A 20 9.94 6.13 10.18
N VAL A 21 8.93 5.83 9.37
CA VAL A 21 8.50 4.46 9.15
C VAL A 21 9.65 3.70 8.51
N THR A 22 9.99 2.54 9.08
CA THR A 22 11.09 1.72 8.62
C THR A 22 10.60 0.49 7.87
N GLU A 23 11.49 -0.09 7.07
CA GLU A 23 11.31 -1.43 6.51
C GLU A 23 10.96 -2.47 7.59
N GLN A 24 11.53 -2.36 8.79
CA GLN A 24 11.24 -3.31 9.88
C GLN A 24 9.79 -3.21 10.38
N ASP A 25 9.19 -2.02 10.37
CA ASP A 25 7.79 -1.82 10.73
C ASP A 25 6.86 -2.53 9.73
N VAL A 26 7.19 -2.44 8.43
CA VAL A 26 6.46 -3.14 7.35
C VAL A 26 6.67 -4.65 7.47
N ALA A 27 7.90 -5.11 7.70
CA ALA A 27 8.24 -6.52 7.86
C ALA A 27 7.44 -7.18 8.99
N ALA A 28 7.27 -6.48 10.12
CA ALA A 28 6.52 -6.96 11.26
C ALA A 28 5.02 -7.12 10.97
N ALA A 29 4.46 -6.29 10.09
CA ALA A 29 3.04 -6.32 9.73
C ALA A 29 2.74 -7.23 8.53
N ARG A 30 3.72 -7.52 7.66
CA ARG A 30 3.52 -8.23 6.38
C ARG A 30 2.91 -9.62 6.54
N GLU A 31 3.60 -10.54 7.20
CA GLU A 31 3.12 -11.93 7.31
C GLU A 31 1.74 -12.02 8.00
N PRO A 32 1.49 -11.31 9.11
CA PRO A 32 0.15 -11.23 9.68
C PRO A 32 -0.92 -10.70 8.72
N ALA A 33 -0.61 -9.65 7.93
CA ALA A 33 -1.56 -9.10 6.96
C ALA A 33 -1.86 -10.09 5.83
N LEU A 34 -0.84 -10.76 5.29
CA LEU A 34 -1.00 -11.81 4.28
C LEU A 34 -1.77 -13.02 4.82
N ALA A 35 -1.70 -13.27 6.13
CA ALA A 35 -2.52 -14.28 6.81
C ALA A 35 -3.97 -13.83 7.10
N GLY A 36 -4.36 -12.61 6.69
CA GLY A 36 -5.73 -12.10 6.85
C GLY A 36 -6.01 -11.45 8.21
N GLN A 37 -4.98 -11.02 8.94
CA GLN A 37 -5.19 -10.31 10.20
C GLN A 37 -5.54 -8.83 9.94
N ALA A 38 -6.74 -8.44 10.37
CA ALA A 38 -7.25 -7.10 10.15
C ALA A 38 -6.38 -6.00 10.78
N ALA A 39 -5.94 -6.18 12.03
CA ALA A 39 -5.10 -5.22 12.72
C ALA A 39 -3.77 -4.94 11.99
N ALA A 40 -3.18 -5.95 11.35
CA ALA A 40 -1.95 -5.81 10.59
C ALA A 40 -2.20 -5.13 9.23
N THR A 41 -3.29 -5.47 8.55
CA THR A 41 -3.70 -4.78 7.31
C THR A 41 -3.97 -3.29 7.58
N ALA A 42 -4.69 -2.98 8.66
CA ALA A 42 -4.93 -1.62 9.11
C ALA A 42 -3.62 -0.89 9.47
N GLN A 43 -2.66 -1.60 10.07
CA GLN A 43 -1.35 -1.04 10.38
C GLN A 43 -0.59 -0.65 9.11
N LEU A 44 -0.60 -1.49 8.07
CA LEU A 44 0.06 -1.17 6.79
C LEU A 44 -0.51 0.10 6.16
N PHE A 45 -1.84 0.28 6.18
CA PHE A 45 -2.46 1.53 5.72
C PHE A 45 -2.00 2.74 6.54
N ARG A 46 -1.93 2.64 7.87
CA ARG A 46 -1.43 3.74 8.72
C ARG A 46 0.04 4.07 8.49
N LEU A 47 0.88 3.06 8.25
CA LEU A 47 2.30 3.25 7.97
C LEU A 47 2.54 4.01 6.66
N TYR A 48 1.58 3.97 5.72
CA TYR A 48 1.70 4.64 4.43
C TYR A 48 1.86 6.16 4.54
N GLU A 49 1.23 6.82 5.52
CA GLU A 49 1.28 8.28 5.70
C GLU A 49 2.69 8.82 6.01
N GLY A 50 3.55 8.00 6.61
CA GLY A 50 4.91 8.36 7.03
C GLY A 50 6.02 7.60 6.29
N ALA A 51 5.67 6.83 5.27
CA ALA A 51 6.61 6.02 4.51
C ALA A 51 7.35 6.86 3.46
N ASP A 52 8.65 6.58 3.29
CA ASP A 52 9.40 7.06 2.13
C ASP A 52 9.07 6.23 0.88
N GLY A 53 9.64 6.59 -0.27
CA GLY A 53 9.33 5.92 -1.54
C GLY A 53 9.53 4.40 -1.52
N ALA A 54 10.64 3.91 -0.95
CA ALA A 54 10.95 2.48 -0.93
C ALA A 54 10.03 1.72 0.03
N VAL A 55 9.81 2.28 1.22
CA VAL A 55 8.89 1.71 2.22
C VAL A 55 7.44 1.72 1.70
N ALA A 56 7.02 2.79 1.03
CA ALA A 56 5.70 2.92 0.44
C ALA A 56 5.47 1.90 -0.68
N GLU A 57 6.47 1.64 -1.52
CA GLU A 57 6.42 0.58 -2.53
C GLU A 57 6.21 -0.79 -1.88
N TRP A 58 6.94 -1.10 -0.81
CA TRP A 58 6.78 -2.38 -0.12
C TRP A 58 5.42 -2.53 0.57
N ILE A 59 4.89 -1.46 1.17
CA ILE A 59 3.53 -1.41 1.72
C ILE A 59 2.52 -1.64 0.59
N ASN A 60 2.68 -0.96 -0.55
CA ASN A 60 1.79 -1.07 -1.70
C ASN A 60 1.75 -2.49 -2.25
N GLU A 61 2.92 -3.11 -2.44
CA GLU A 61 3.00 -4.50 -2.90
C GLU A 61 2.27 -5.45 -1.94
N THR A 62 2.54 -5.30 -0.63
CA THR A 62 1.92 -6.13 0.40
C THR A 62 0.41 -5.98 0.41
N LEU A 63 -0.10 -4.75 0.40
CA LEU A 63 -1.54 -4.46 0.37
C LEU A 63 -2.19 -4.93 -0.94
N GLY A 64 -1.48 -4.90 -2.07
CA GLY A 64 -1.93 -5.49 -3.32
C GLY A 64 -2.08 -7.02 -3.24
N GLN A 65 -1.18 -7.71 -2.54
CA GLN A 65 -1.30 -9.15 -2.25
C GLN A 65 -2.47 -9.45 -1.29
N VAL A 66 -2.68 -8.59 -0.28
CA VAL A 66 -3.86 -8.70 0.60
C VAL A 66 -5.16 -8.49 -0.20
N ALA A 67 -5.19 -7.54 -1.14
CA ALA A 67 -6.36 -7.34 -2.01
C ALA A 67 -6.70 -8.58 -2.85
N GLN A 68 -5.70 -9.38 -3.23
CA GLN A 68 -5.91 -10.65 -3.92
C GLN A 68 -6.41 -11.76 -2.98
N ALA A 69 -5.73 -11.94 -1.84
CA ALA A 69 -5.98 -13.08 -0.95
C ALA A 69 -7.20 -12.87 -0.05
N HIS A 70 -7.42 -11.65 0.42
CA HIS A 70 -8.45 -11.26 1.40
C HIS A 70 -9.20 -10.00 0.94
N PRO A 71 -9.88 -10.02 -0.22
CA PRO A 71 -10.40 -8.82 -0.88
C PRO A 71 -11.40 -8.02 -0.02
N LYS A 72 -12.26 -8.71 0.74
CA LYS A 72 -13.21 -8.04 1.64
C LYS A 72 -12.49 -7.31 2.78
N LEU A 73 -11.45 -7.92 3.35
CA LEU A 73 -10.67 -7.31 4.41
C LEU A 73 -9.94 -6.07 3.90
N PHE A 74 -9.26 -6.19 2.76
CA PHE A 74 -8.58 -5.07 2.11
C PHE A 74 -9.52 -3.88 1.92
N LEU A 75 -10.70 -4.11 1.32
CA LEU A 75 -11.68 -3.05 1.07
C LEU A 75 -12.21 -2.43 2.37
N THR A 76 -12.43 -3.24 3.40
CA THR A 76 -12.88 -2.76 4.72
C THR A 76 -11.88 -1.79 5.33
N GLU A 77 -10.60 -2.18 5.36
CA GLU A 77 -9.54 -1.35 5.94
C GLU A 77 -9.21 -0.14 5.06
N LEU A 78 -9.33 -0.26 3.74
CA LEU A 78 -9.21 0.88 2.84
C LEU A 78 -10.28 1.93 3.10
N VAL A 79 -11.54 1.52 3.25
CA VAL A 79 -12.64 2.42 3.60
C VAL A 79 -12.41 3.08 4.95
N ALA A 80 -11.92 2.34 5.94
CA ALA A 80 -11.58 2.90 7.24
C ALA A 80 -10.43 3.93 7.16
N TYR A 81 -9.45 3.69 6.29
CA TYR A 81 -8.28 4.55 6.11
C TYR A 81 -8.60 5.85 5.36
N ASN A 82 -9.23 5.78 4.19
CA ASN A 82 -9.42 6.94 3.30
C ASN A 82 -10.82 7.06 2.69
N GLY A 83 -11.81 6.33 3.23
CA GLY A 83 -13.17 6.31 2.68
C GLY A 83 -13.30 5.56 1.36
N GLY A 84 -12.28 4.81 0.91
CA GLY A 84 -12.30 4.09 -0.36
C GLY A 84 -11.99 4.98 -1.57
N ALA A 85 -11.35 6.13 -1.35
CA ALA A 85 -11.11 7.13 -2.39
C ALA A 85 -9.93 6.80 -3.30
N GLU A 86 -8.85 6.24 -2.76
CA GLU A 86 -7.61 5.96 -3.50
C GLU A 86 -7.18 4.50 -3.32
N CYS A 87 -6.95 3.79 -4.43
CA CYS A 87 -6.55 2.38 -4.43
C CYS A 87 -5.15 2.17 -5.03
N THR A 88 -4.21 3.09 -4.84
CA THR A 88 -2.87 3.02 -5.49
C THR A 88 -2.16 1.68 -5.28
N ASN A 89 -2.40 1.03 -4.13
CA ASN A 89 -1.79 -0.22 -3.73
C ASN A 89 -2.14 -1.40 -4.66
N VAL A 90 -3.34 -1.44 -5.24
CA VAL A 90 -3.81 -2.65 -5.97
C VAL A 90 -3.01 -2.91 -7.25
N SER A 91 -2.37 -1.88 -7.81
CA SER A 91 -1.57 -1.98 -9.03
C SER A 91 -0.08 -2.25 -8.78
N ALA A 92 0.39 -2.26 -7.53
CA ALA A 92 1.80 -2.50 -7.21
C ALA A 92 2.12 -4.01 -7.21
N LEU A 93 2.99 -4.43 -8.12
CA LEU A 93 3.32 -5.85 -8.33
C LEU A 93 4.69 -6.27 -7.80
N GLY A 94 5.57 -5.31 -7.50
CA GLY A 94 6.94 -5.59 -7.06
C GLY A 94 7.92 -5.82 -8.22
N PRO A 95 9.20 -6.05 -7.89
CA PRO A 95 10.31 -6.05 -8.86
C PRO A 95 10.27 -7.22 -9.85
N ASP A 96 9.67 -8.35 -9.48
CA ASP A 96 9.61 -9.56 -10.33
C ASP A 96 8.81 -9.34 -11.62
N PHE A 97 7.99 -8.29 -11.67
CA PHE A 97 7.14 -7.97 -12.80
C PHE A 97 7.68 -6.85 -13.68
N VAL A 98 8.88 -6.30 -13.39
CA VAL A 98 9.49 -5.24 -14.20
C VAL A 98 9.67 -5.73 -15.63
N ASP A 99 9.19 -4.94 -16.59
CA ASP A 99 9.17 -5.22 -18.04
C ASP A 99 8.43 -6.51 -18.48
N ALA A 100 7.89 -7.29 -17.55
CA ALA A 100 7.11 -8.49 -17.81
C ALA A 100 5.63 -8.17 -18.09
N PHE A 101 5.35 -7.28 -19.06
CA PHE A 101 4.03 -6.67 -19.26
C PHE A 101 2.87 -7.67 -19.44
N ALA A 102 3.10 -8.80 -20.13
CA ALA A 102 2.07 -9.84 -20.26
C ALA A 102 1.73 -10.49 -18.91
N GLN A 103 2.74 -10.74 -18.08
CA GLN A 103 2.56 -11.29 -16.73
C GLN A 103 1.90 -10.28 -15.80
N GLN A 104 2.29 -8.99 -15.89
CA GLN A 104 1.64 -7.91 -15.16
C GLN A 104 0.12 -7.90 -15.42
N ALA A 105 -0.28 -7.95 -16.69
CA ALA A 105 -1.70 -7.96 -17.05
C ALA A 105 -2.44 -9.18 -16.49
N GLY A 106 -1.79 -10.33 -16.42
CA GLY A 106 -2.33 -11.55 -15.81
C GLY A 106 -2.58 -11.38 -14.31
N GLU A 107 -1.55 -10.96 -13.57
CA GLU A 107 -1.63 -10.79 -12.11
C GLU A 107 -2.67 -9.72 -11.72
N LEU A 108 -2.68 -8.57 -12.42
CA LEU A 108 -3.67 -7.52 -12.18
C LEU A 108 -5.10 -7.99 -12.45
N ALA A 109 -5.31 -8.87 -13.44
CA ALA A 109 -6.62 -9.44 -13.72
C ALA A 109 -7.09 -10.40 -12.61
N VAL A 110 -6.18 -11.14 -11.99
CA VAL A 110 -6.49 -12.00 -10.82
C VAL A 110 -6.91 -11.12 -9.64
N ARG A 111 -6.16 -10.07 -9.31
CA ARG A 111 -6.54 -9.09 -8.27
C ARG A 111 -7.91 -8.48 -8.52
N ARG A 112 -8.17 -8.11 -9.77
CA ARG A 112 -9.46 -7.54 -10.17
C ARG A 112 -10.60 -8.52 -9.92
N ALA A 113 -10.44 -9.78 -10.32
CA ALA A 113 -11.43 -10.82 -10.08
C ALA A 113 -11.66 -11.05 -8.58
N ALA A 114 -10.60 -11.03 -7.76
CA ALA A 114 -10.72 -11.14 -6.31
C ALA A 114 -11.56 -10.00 -5.71
N LEU A 115 -11.29 -8.74 -6.08
CA LEU A 115 -12.08 -7.60 -5.62
C LEU A 115 -13.55 -7.69 -6.08
N GLN A 116 -13.79 -8.13 -7.32
CA GLN A 116 -15.15 -8.31 -7.83
C GLN A 116 -15.94 -9.42 -7.15
N SER A 117 -15.27 -10.37 -6.48
CA SER A 117 -15.95 -11.40 -5.70
C SER A 117 -16.60 -10.88 -4.41
N VAL A 118 -16.35 -9.63 -4.03
CA VAL A 118 -16.94 -9.01 -2.83
C VAL A 118 -18.31 -8.42 -3.15
N GLU A 119 -19.35 -9.09 -2.66
CA GLU A 119 -20.77 -8.72 -2.87
C GLU A 119 -21.33 -7.75 -1.81
N ASP A 120 -20.49 -7.30 -0.85
CA ASP A 120 -20.91 -6.41 0.23
C ASP A 120 -21.21 -5.00 -0.29
N THR A 121 -22.46 -4.57 -0.21
CA THR A 121 -22.91 -3.27 -0.74
C THR A 121 -22.32 -2.08 0.00
N ALA A 122 -21.89 -2.25 1.26
CA ALA A 122 -21.20 -1.18 2.00
C ALA A 122 -19.80 -0.89 1.42
N LEU A 123 -19.24 -1.82 0.66
CA LEU A 123 -17.89 -1.73 0.07
C LEU A 123 -17.93 -1.47 -1.44
N GLU A 124 -19.12 -1.34 -2.03
CA GLU A 124 -19.32 -1.23 -3.48
C GLU A 124 -18.54 -0.07 -4.09
N THR A 125 -18.62 1.13 -3.51
CA THR A 125 -17.91 2.30 -4.05
C THR A 125 -16.38 2.08 -4.07
N ALA A 126 -15.81 1.55 -2.99
CA ALA A 126 -14.37 1.27 -2.92
C ALA A 126 -13.96 0.17 -3.91
N ARG A 127 -14.75 -0.90 -4.01
CA ARG A 127 -14.56 -1.98 -4.98
C ARG A 127 -14.55 -1.45 -6.41
N ASP A 128 -15.53 -0.62 -6.75
CA ASP A 128 -15.68 -0.09 -8.10
C ASP A 128 -14.53 0.86 -8.47
N HIS A 129 -14.08 1.70 -7.53
CA HIS A 129 -12.88 2.52 -7.72
C HIS A 129 -11.62 1.66 -7.94
N CYS A 130 -11.37 0.68 -7.06
CA CYS A 130 -10.18 -0.15 -7.17
C CYS A 130 -10.18 -1.00 -8.46
N THR A 131 -11.34 -1.53 -8.86
CA THR A 131 -11.46 -2.32 -10.10
C THR A 131 -11.31 -1.44 -11.34
N ALA A 132 -11.82 -0.20 -11.33
CA ALA A 132 -11.58 0.75 -12.41
C ALA A 132 -10.08 1.09 -12.57
N GLN A 133 -9.35 1.24 -11.45
CA GLN A 133 -7.90 1.47 -11.49
C GLN A 133 -7.16 0.25 -12.06
N LEU A 134 -7.56 -0.97 -11.67
CA LEU A 134 -7.00 -2.20 -12.23
C LEU A 134 -7.30 -2.34 -13.73
N ASP A 135 -8.50 -1.98 -14.17
CA ASP A 135 -8.85 -1.99 -15.60
C ASP A 135 -7.92 -1.10 -16.43
N GLN A 136 -7.60 0.10 -15.92
CA GLN A 136 -6.62 0.98 -16.56
C GLN A 136 -5.21 0.37 -16.56
N ALA A 137 -4.78 -0.22 -15.45
CA ALA A 137 -3.45 -0.83 -15.34
C ALA A 137 -3.30 -2.05 -16.28
N ILE A 138 -4.30 -2.93 -16.31
CA ILE A 138 -4.37 -4.09 -17.22
C ILE A 138 -4.31 -3.62 -18.68
N SER A 139 -5.06 -2.57 -19.03
CA SER A 139 -5.05 -2.01 -20.38
C SER A 139 -3.65 -1.51 -20.78
N ARG A 140 -2.98 -0.76 -19.89
CA ARG A 140 -1.60 -0.29 -20.13
C ARG A 140 -0.62 -1.43 -20.30
N SER A 141 -0.64 -2.44 -19.41
CA SER A 141 0.27 -3.59 -19.50
C SER A 141 0.03 -4.40 -20.78
N ARG A 142 -1.22 -4.61 -21.20
CA ARG A 142 -1.52 -5.29 -22.47
C ARG A 142 -1.02 -4.50 -23.69
N ALA A 143 -1.21 -3.18 -23.68
CA ALA A 143 -0.71 -2.33 -24.76
C ALA A 143 0.82 -2.36 -24.84
N ALA A 144 1.51 -2.33 -23.70
CA ALA A 144 2.97 -2.43 -23.63
C ALA A 144 3.49 -3.79 -24.13
N ALA A 145 2.85 -4.90 -23.73
CA ALA A 145 3.18 -6.23 -24.26
C ALA A 145 3.03 -6.30 -25.78
N ALA A 146 1.90 -5.83 -26.33
CA ALA A 146 1.68 -5.83 -27.77
C ALA A 146 2.66 -4.94 -28.54
N ALA A 147 3.10 -3.83 -27.94
CA ALA A 147 4.10 -2.95 -28.53
C ALA A 147 5.49 -3.60 -28.56
N LEU A 148 5.84 -4.40 -27.54
CA LEU A 148 7.10 -5.14 -27.49
C LEU A 148 7.12 -6.23 -28.57
N ASP A 149 6.06 -7.04 -28.65
CA ASP A 149 5.92 -8.12 -29.65
C ASP A 149 5.97 -7.61 -31.10
N ALA A 150 5.58 -6.36 -31.36
CA ALA A 150 5.58 -5.77 -32.69
C ALA A 150 6.96 -5.27 -33.16
N VAL A 151 7.94 -5.20 -32.26
CA VAL A 151 9.30 -4.71 -32.53
C VAL A 151 10.32 -5.87 -32.60
N GLU A 152 9.93 -7.07 -32.15
CA GLU A 152 10.68 -8.32 -32.29
C GLU A 152 10.47 -8.97 -33.67
#